data_AF-F9RJY7-F1
#
_entry.id   AF-F9RJY7-F1
#
_cell.length_a   1.000
_cell.length_b   1.000
_cell.length_c   1.000
_cell.angle_alpha   90.00
_cell.angle_beta   90.00
_cell.angle_gamma   90.00
#
_symmetry.space_group_name_H-M   'P 1'
#
loop_
_entity.id
_entity.type
_entity.pdbx_description
1 polymer ?
#
loop_
_entity_poly.entity_id
_entity_poly.type
_entity_poly.pdbx_seq_one_letter_code
_entity_poly.pdbx_strand_id
1 'polypeptide(L)'
;MLALFLKSMLGALAVLVIALLSRTPYFFVAGLVPLFPTFALIAHYIVGEEKGMEGLRATALFGLFSLLPYAAYLLAVYWLSYRYQLPTTLAFATIIWLLAAAVLLFFWTR
;
A
#
# COMPACT_ATOMS: atom_id res chain seq x y z
N MET A 1 -9.04 6.17 25.11
CA MET A 1 -8.03 5.09 25.21
C MET A 1 -8.51 3.77 24.62
N LEU A 2 -9.70 3.25 24.96
CA LEU A 2 -10.23 2.00 24.40
C LEU A 2 -10.30 1.97 22.84
N ALA A 3 -10.74 3.06 22.21
CA ALA A 3 -10.79 3.15 20.74
C ALA A 3 -9.40 3.08 20.07
N LEU A 4 -8.38 3.69 20.69
CA LEU A 4 -6.98 3.62 20.21
C LEU A 4 -6.42 2.20 20.40
N PHE A 5 -6.71 1.58 21.54
CA PHE A 5 -6.33 0.19 21.82
C PHE A 5 -6.91 -0.78 20.78
N LEU A 6 -8.22 -0.71 20.49
CA LEU A 6 -8.85 -1.57 19.48
C LEU A 6 -8.27 -1.34 18.07
N LYS A 7 -8.02 -0.08 17.69
CA LYS A 7 -7.37 0.23 16.40
C LYS A 7 -5.96 -0.33 16.31
N SER A 8 -5.18 -0.28 17.39
CA SER A 8 -3.84 -0.90 17.42
C SER A 8 -3.89 -2.43 17.33
N MET A 9 -4.91 -3.08 17.91
CA MET A 9 -5.10 -4.51 17.81
C MET A 9 -5.36 -4.98 16.38
N LEU A 10 -6.01 -4.16 15.53
CA LEU A 10 -6.18 -4.48 14.11
C LEU A 10 -4.84 -4.54 13.36
N GLY A 11 -3.92 -3.62 13.67
CA GLY A 11 -2.56 -3.66 13.13
C GLY A 11 -1.81 -4.92 13.59
N ALA A 12 -1.88 -5.25 14.88
CA ALA A 12 -1.28 -6.46 15.41
C ALA A 12 -1.87 -7.74 14.79
N LEU A 13 -3.19 -7.78 14.58
CA LEU A 13 -3.87 -8.88 13.91
C LEU A 13 -3.41 -9.02 12.45
N ALA A 14 -3.29 -7.92 11.70
CA ALA A 14 -2.78 -7.95 10.33
C ALA A 14 -1.35 -8.51 10.28
N VAL A 15 -0.47 -8.09 11.19
CA VAL A 15 0.90 -8.62 11.30
C VAL A 15 0.89 -10.12 11.64
N LEU A 16 0.02 -10.55 12.56
CA LEU A 16 -0.12 -11.96 12.91
C LEU A 16 -0.60 -12.79 11.71
N VAL A 17 -1.59 -12.30 10.96
CA VAL A 17 -2.10 -12.97 9.76
C VAL A 17 -1.01 -13.07 8.69
N ILE A 18 -0.24 -12.00 8.45
CA ILE A 18 0.93 -12.03 7.55
C ILE A 18 1.94 -13.10 8.01
N ALA A 19 2.27 -13.12 9.32
CA ALA A 19 3.22 -14.07 9.88
C ALA A 19 2.74 -15.52 9.74
N LEU A 20 1.46 -15.79 10.00
CA LEU A 20 0.87 -17.13 9.83
C LEU A 20 0.87 -17.56 8.37
N LEU A 21 0.40 -16.69 7.46
CA LEU A 21 0.34 -16.99 6.02
C LEU A 21 1.73 -17.19 5.42
N SER A 22 2.74 -16.44 5.87
CA SER A 22 4.12 -16.55 5.39
C SER A 22 4.78 -17.91 5.65
N ARG A 23 4.23 -18.70 6.58
CA ARG A 23 4.73 -20.05 6.93
C ARG A 23 4.03 -21.17 6.15
N THR A 24 3.05 -20.83 5.31
CA THR A 24 2.31 -21.82 4.50
C THR A 24 3.00 -22.04 3.15
N PRO A 25 2.68 -23.12 2.42
CA PRO A 25 3.14 -23.30 1.03
C PRO A 25 2.71 -22.17 0.09
N TYR A 26 1.65 -21.44 0.45
CA TYR A 26 1.11 -20.29 -0.29
C TYR A 26 1.57 -18.95 0.31
N PHE A 27 2.83 -18.86 0.77
CA PHE A 27 3.37 -17.69 1.47
C PHE A 27 3.16 -16.35 0.75
N PHE A 28 3.09 -16.35 -0.59
CA PHE A 28 2.84 -15.17 -1.40
C PHE A 28 1.46 -14.52 -1.12
N VAL A 29 0.48 -15.29 -0.62
CA VAL A 29 -0.84 -14.80 -0.18
C VAL A 29 -0.71 -13.81 0.97
N ALA A 30 0.36 -13.89 1.77
CA ALA A 30 0.66 -12.89 2.80
C ALA A 30 0.80 -11.47 2.21
N GLY A 31 1.20 -11.35 0.93
CA GLY A 31 1.26 -10.07 0.21
C GLY A 31 -0.10 -9.45 -0.11
N LEU A 32 -1.20 -10.22 -0.06
CA LEU A 32 -2.56 -9.70 -0.25
C LEU A 32 -3.11 -9.01 1.00
N VAL A 33 -2.68 -9.43 2.19
CA VAL A 33 -3.15 -8.86 3.47
C VAL A 33 -2.94 -7.34 3.54
N PRO A 34 -1.75 -6.77 3.23
CA PRO A 34 -1.56 -5.33 3.24
C PRO A 34 -2.30 -4.59 2.11
N LEU A 35 -2.80 -5.29 1.08
CA LEU A 35 -3.60 -4.69 0.01
C LEU A 35 -5.07 -4.49 0.39
N PHE A 36 -5.50 -5.00 1.55
CA PHE A 36 -6.85 -4.75 2.04
C PHE A 36 -7.09 -3.24 2.18
N PRO A 37 -8.17 -2.68 1.58
CA PRO A 37 -8.29 -1.25 1.30
C PRO A 37 -8.73 -0.42 2.52
N THR A 38 -8.27 -0.70 3.74
CA THR A 38 -8.72 0.01 4.95
C THR A 38 -8.54 1.53 4.85
N PHE A 39 -7.34 1.99 4.51
CA PHE A 39 -7.08 3.42 4.36
C PHE A 39 -7.82 4.02 3.17
N ALA A 40 -7.98 3.26 2.09
CA ALA A 40 -8.76 3.70 0.93
C ALA A 40 -10.24 3.85 1.26
N LEU A 41 -10.84 2.93 2.04
CA LEU A 41 -12.22 3.04 2.51
C LEU A 41 -12.43 4.31 3.36
N ILE A 42 -11.50 4.60 4.28
CA ILE A 42 -11.55 5.83 5.09
C ILE A 42 -11.45 7.07 4.19
N ALA A 43 -10.49 7.09 3.26
CA ALA A 43 -10.31 8.21 2.35
C ALA A 43 -11.54 8.41 1.44
N HIS A 44 -12.08 7.33 0.88
CA HIS A 44 -13.28 7.36 0.04
C HIS A 44 -14.51 7.83 0.80
N TYR A 45 -14.68 7.40 2.05
CA TYR A 45 -15.78 7.86 2.89
C TYR A 45 -15.69 9.37 3.16
N ILE A 46 -14.51 9.83 3.62
CA ILE A 46 -14.28 11.25 3.94
C ILE A 46 -14.45 12.11 2.69
N VAL A 47 -13.84 11.74 1.57
CA VAL A 47 -13.98 12.49 0.32
C VAL A 47 -15.41 12.45 -0.22
N GLY A 48 -16.10 11.32 -0.10
CA GLY A 48 -17.50 11.19 -0.49
C GLY A 48 -18.42 12.13 0.29
N GLU A 49 -18.19 12.29 1.60
CA GLU A 49 -18.92 13.27 2.41
C GLU A 49 -18.52 14.72 2.10
N GLU A 50 -17.22 15.03 1.96
CA GLU A 50 -16.73 16.41 1.82
C GLU A 50 -16.82 16.98 0.40
N LYS A 51 -16.69 16.14 -0.62
CA LYS A 51 -16.57 16.52 -2.05
C LYS A 51 -17.63 15.86 -2.93
N GLY A 52 -18.54 15.08 -2.35
CA GLY A 52 -19.57 14.35 -3.07
C GLY A 52 -19.03 13.23 -3.97
N MET A 53 -19.93 12.64 -4.76
CA MET A 53 -19.60 11.47 -5.59
C MET A 53 -18.62 11.79 -6.73
N GLU A 54 -18.56 13.02 -7.22
CA GLU A 54 -17.55 13.43 -8.21
C GLU A 54 -16.14 13.40 -7.63
N GLY A 55 -15.95 13.96 -6.43
CA GLY A 55 -14.66 13.88 -5.72
C GLY A 55 -14.26 12.44 -5.40
N LEU A 56 -15.22 11.59 -5.01
CA LEU A 56 -14.99 10.17 -4.80
C LEU A 56 -14.50 9.48 -6.08
N ARG A 57 -15.16 9.73 -7.23
CA ARG A 57 -14.76 9.15 -8.53
C ARG A 57 -13.34 9.56 -8.92
N ALA A 58 -13.00 10.85 -8.75
CA ALA A 58 -11.65 11.34 -9.01
C ALA A 58 -10.61 10.68 -8.09
N THR A 59 -10.94 10.50 -6.81
CA THR A 59 -10.07 9.84 -5.82
C THR A 59 -9.87 8.36 -6.13
N ALA A 60 -10.94 7.66 -6.51
CA ALA A 60 -10.85 6.27 -6.94
C ALA A 60 -10.00 6.11 -8.21
N LEU A 61 -10.15 7.03 -9.17
CA LEU A 61 -9.34 7.04 -10.39
C LEU A 61 -7.85 7.28 -10.06
N PHE A 62 -7.55 8.28 -9.23
CA PHE A 62 -6.19 8.48 -8.72
C PHE A 62 -5.67 7.23 -7.98
N GLY A 63 -6.52 6.58 -7.20
CA GLY A 63 -6.23 5.32 -6.52
C GLY A 63 -5.81 4.21 -7.49
N LEU A 64 -6.44 4.10 -8.66
CA LEU A 64 -6.02 3.17 -9.71
C LEU A 64 -4.62 3.50 -10.25
N PHE A 65 -4.34 4.77 -10.54
CA PHE A 65 -3.00 5.19 -10.98
C PHE A 65 -1.95 5.03 -9.87
N SER A 66 -2.34 5.12 -8.60
CA SER A 66 -1.45 4.91 -7.45
C SER A 66 -0.94 3.47 -7.33
N LEU A 67 -1.54 2.52 -8.07
CA LEU A 67 -1.00 1.17 -8.23
C LEU A 67 0.33 1.16 -9.01
N LEU A 68 0.61 2.18 -9.84
CA LEU A 68 1.87 2.27 -10.60
C LEU A 68 3.11 2.38 -9.68
N PRO A 69 3.16 3.29 -8.68
CA PRO A 69 4.20 3.27 -7.66
C PRO A 69 4.39 1.91 -6.99
N TYR A 70 3.29 1.23 -6.64
CA TYR A 70 3.37 -0.09 -6.00
C TYR A 70 3.90 -1.17 -6.95
N ALA A 71 3.50 -1.15 -8.22
CA ALA A 71 4.06 -2.02 -9.25
C ALA A 71 5.57 -1.79 -9.43
N ALA A 72 6.00 -0.52 -9.46
CA ALA A 72 7.42 -0.17 -9.53
C ALA A 72 8.21 -0.68 -8.32
N TYR A 73 7.64 -0.56 -7.11
CA TYR A 73 8.19 -1.16 -5.89
C TYR A 73 8.36 -2.68 -6.01
N LEU A 74 7.32 -3.40 -6.44
CA LEU A 74 7.38 -4.85 -6.56
C LEU A 74 8.38 -5.31 -7.62
N LEU A 75 8.44 -4.62 -8.76
CA LEU A 75 9.45 -4.87 -9.80
C LEU A 75 10.86 -4.64 -9.26
N ALA A 76 11.06 -3.58 -8.48
CA ALA A 76 12.33 -3.32 -7.81
C ALA A 76 12.70 -4.43 -6.82
N VAL A 77 11.78 -4.84 -5.94
CA VAL A 77 12.02 -5.97 -5.01
C VAL A 77 12.39 -7.23 -5.79
N TYR A 78 11.60 -7.58 -6.81
CA TYR A 78 11.83 -8.78 -7.63
C TYR A 78 13.23 -8.76 -8.26
N TRP A 79 13.61 -7.66 -8.90
CA TRP A 79 14.88 -7.57 -9.62
C TRP A 79 16.10 -7.39 -8.70
N LEU A 80 15.98 -6.59 -7.63
CA LEU A 80 17.08 -6.32 -6.69
C LEU A 80 17.33 -7.50 -5.74
N SER A 81 16.34 -8.37 -5.50
CA SER A 81 16.49 -9.56 -4.65
C SER A 81 17.60 -10.52 -5.10
N TYR A 82 17.92 -10.54 -6.39
CA TYR A 82 19.03 -11.33 -6.94
C TYR A 82 20.41 -10.69 -6.72
N ARG A 83 20.48 -9.42 -6.32
CA ARG A 83 21.73 -8.62 -6.31
C ARG A 83 22.12 -8.15 -4.92
N TYR A 84 21.15 -7.91 -4.04
CA TYR A 84 21.37 -7.30 -2.73
C TYR A 84 20.70 -8.08 -1.61
N GLN A 85 21.24 -7.94 -0.40
CA GLN A 85 20.61 -8.46 0.82
C GLN A 85 19.27 -7.77 1.13
N LEU A 86 18.41 -8.43 1.91
CA LEU A 86 17.03 -8.01 2.18
C LEU A 86 16.88 -6.53 2.60
N PRO A 87 17.63 -6.00 3.60
CA PRO A 87 17.46 -4.60 4.00
C PRO A 87 17.77 -3.62 2.87
N THR A 88 18.81 -3.90 2.08
CA THR A 88 19.23 -3.06 0.95
C THR A 88 18.22 -3.13 -0.20
N THR A 89 17.71 -4.32 -0.50
CA THR A 89 16.63 -4.53 -1.50
C THR A 89 15.39 -3.71 -1.15
N LEU A 90 14.93 -3.80 0.11
CA LEU A 90 13.76 -3.06 0.56
C LEU A 90 14.00 -1.55 0.55
N ALA A 91 15.17 -1.07 1.01
CA ALA A 91 15.50 0.35 1.01
C ALA A 91 15.48 0.95 -0.40
N PHE A 92 16.12 0.31 -1.38
CA PHE A 92 16.11 0.80 -2.76
C PHE A 92 14.73 0.69 -3.42
N ALA A 93 13.98 -0.38 -3.16
CA ALA A 93 12.62 -0.49 -3.65
C ALA A 93 11.72 0.63 -3.09
N THR A 94 11.87 0.99 -1.82
CA THR A 94 11.16 2.13 -1.22
C THR A 94 11.54 3.45 -1.87
N ILE A 95 12.82 3.67 -2.21
CA ILE A 95 13.25 4.87 -2.94
C ILE A 95 12.57 4.91 -4.33
N ILE A 96 12.53 3.79 -5.05
CA ILE A 96 11.86 3.70 -6.36
C ILE A 96 10.37 4.01 -6.23
N TRP A 97 9.71 3.49 -5.18
CA TRP A 97 8.32 3.83 -4.87
C TRP A 97 8.12 5.33 -4.67
N LEU A 98 8.98 5.97 -3.87
CA LEU A 98 8.90 7.42 -3.59
C LEU A 98 9.06 8.25 -4.86
N LEU A 99 10.02 7.88 -5.72
CA LEU A 99 10.23 8.55 -7.01
C LEU A 99 9.02 8.38 -7.94
N ALA A 100 8.48 7.16 -8.06
CA ALA A 100 7.31 6.90 -8.89
C ALA A 100 6.06 7.64 -8.38
N ALA A 101 5.86 7.68 -7.06
CA ALA A 101 4.78 8.44 -6.43
C ALA A 101 4.92 9.95 -6.65
N ALA A 102 6.14 10.49 -6.51
CA ALA A 102 6.41 11.90 -6.78
C ALA A 102 6.14 12.28 -8.25
N VAL A 103 6.54 11.42 -9.19
CA VAL A 103 6.25 11.59 -10.62
C VAL A 103 4.74 11.57 -10.88
N LEU A 104 4.02 10.60 -10.32
CA LEU A 104 2.57 10.51 -10.46
C LEU A 104 1.88 11.77 -9.92
N LEU A 105 2.25 12.23 -8.72
CA LEU A 105 1.70 13.44 -8.12
C LEU A 105 2.02 14.69 -8.95
N PHE A 106 3.23 14.79 -9.49
CA PHE A 106 3.61 15.90 -10.36
C PHE A 106 2.73 15.97 -11.60
N PHE A 107 2.49 14.85 -12.29
CA PHE A 107 1.64 14.86 -13.48
C PHE A 107 0.14 15.01 -13.16
N TRP A 108 -0.30 14.58 -11.99
CA TRP A 108 -1.71 14.69 -11.60
C TRP A 108 -2.11 16.09 -11.12
N THR A 109 -1.15 16.87 -10.61
CA THR A 109 -1.38 18.22 -10.08
C THR A 109 -1.11 19.33 -11.09
N ARG A 110 -0.70 18.97 -12.30
CA ARG A 110 -0.48 19.87 -13.43
C ARG A 110 -1.72 19.89 -14.32
#